data_AF-A0A4Y2B0G9-F1
#
_entry.id   AF-A0A4Y2B0G9-F1
#
_cell.length_a   1.000
_cell.length_b   1.000
_cell.length_c   1.000
_cell.angle_alpha   90.00
_cell.angle_beta   90.00
_cell.angle_gamma   90.00
#
_symmetry.space_group_name_H-M   'P 1'
#
loop_
_entity.id
_entity.type
_entity.pdbx_description
1 polymer ?
#
loop_
_entity_poly.entity_id
_entity_poly.type
_entity_poly.pdbx_seq_one_letter_code
_entity_poly.pdbx_strand_id
1 'polypeptide(L)'
;MSMNYDTASVSEVEDGIAQESLYSEVSKLRLKDAVFYYQGLLAQNNLISSESSASISHEAMLMGEKNFQHPLDMLAEKIIVSDEGTYL
;
A
#
# COMPACT_ATOMS: atom_id res chain seq x y z
N MET A 1 -20.56 -15.11 51.39
CA MET A 1 -21.33 -15.04 50.14
C MET A 1 -20.34 -15.31 49.00
N SER A 2 -20.39 -16.49 48.38
CA SER A 2 -19.52 -16.85 47.25
C SER A 2 -20.13 -16.24 45.99
N MET A 3 -19.42 -15.32 45.33
CA MET A 3 -19.87 -14.75 44.06
C MET A 3 -19.53 -15.74 42.94
N ASN A 4 -20.57 -16.39 42.43
CA ASN A 4 -20.47 -17.19 41.22
C ASN A 4 -20.37 -16.20 40.05
N TYR A 5 -19.21 -16.12 39.42
CA TYR A 5 -19.06 -15.43 38.15
C TYR A 5 -19.60 -16.37 37.08
N ASP A 6 -20.88 -16.19 36.73
CA ASP A 6 -21.39 -16.70 35.47
C ASP A 6 -20.62 -15.98 34.36
N THR A 7 -19.56 -16.65 33.89
CA THR A 7 -18.76 -16.20 32.76
C THR A 7 -19.68 -16.32 31.56
N ALA A 8 -20.35 -15.23 31.22
CA ALA A 8 -21.07 -15.11 29.96
C ALA A 8 -20.04 -15.34 28.86
N SER A 9 -20.04 -16.54 28.28
CA SER A 9 -19.27 -16.86 27.09
C SER A 9 -19.75 -15.91 26.02
N VAL A 10 -18.95 -14.87 25.76
CA VAL A 10 -19.07 -14.05 24.56
C VAL A 10 -18.88 -15.03 23.41
N SER A 11 -19.99 -15.44 22.80
CA SER A 11 -19.97 -16.12 21.52
C SER A 11 -19.28 -15.14 20.59
N GLU A 12 -18.02 -15.41 20.26
CA GLU A 12 -17.36 -14.82 19.12
C GLU A 12 -18.29 -15.12 17.95
N VAL A 13 -19.08 -14.11 17.58
CA VAL A 13 -19.66 -14.07 16.25
C VAL A 13 -18.41 -14.07 15.40
N GLU A 14 -18.12 -15.22 14.82
CA GLU A 14 -17.23 -15.37 13.68
C GLU A 14 -17.89 -14.52 12.59
N ASP A 15 -17.71 -13.21 12.72
CA ASP A 15 -18.06 -12.25 11.70
C ASP A 15 -17.06 -12.58 10.61
N GLY A 16 -17.50 -13.44 9.71
CA GLY A 16 -16.91 -13.66 8.42
C GLY A 16 -16.96 -12.32 7.70
N ILE A 17 -16.12 -11.38 8.13
CA ILE A 17 -15.52 -10.39 7.26
C ILE A 17 -14.79 -11.26 6.26
N ALA A 18 -15.51 -11.66 5.21
CA ALA A 18 -14.92 -12.20 4.01
C ALA A 18 -13.77 -11.25 3.73
N GLN A 19 -12.53 -11.72 3.92
CA GLN A 19 -11.36 -10.88 3.75
C GLN A 19 -11.47 -10.34 2.33
N GLU A 20 -11.90 -9.07 2.21
CA GLU A 20 -12.01 -8.43 0.91
C GLU A 20 -10.58 -8.40 0.40
N SER A 21 -10.30 -9.31 -0.54
CA SER A 21 -8.99 -9.43 -1.14
C SER A 21 -8.61 -8.06 -1.66
N LEU A 22 -7.39 -7.60 -1.36
CA LEU A 22 -6.85 -6.36 -1.88
C LEU A 22 -6.87 -6.31 -3.43
N TYR A 23 -6.97 -7.48 -4.07
CA TYR A 23 -7.06 -7.64 -5.52
C TYR A 23 -8.50 -7.71 -6.05
N SER A 24 -9.51 -7.65 -5.19
CA SER A 24 -10.91 -7.64 -5.61
C SER A 24 -11.22 -6.39 -6.43
N GLU A 25 -12.15 -6.51 -7.38
CA GLU A 25 -12.56 -5.36 -8.21
C GLU A 25 -13.12 -4.22 -7.36
N VAL A 26 -13.80 -4.54 -6.26
CA VAL A 26 -14.31 -3.56 -5.30
C VAL A 26 -13.16 -2.81 -4.61
N SER A 27 -12.13 -3.53 -4.15
CA SER A 27 -10.95 -2.93 -3.54
C SER A 27 -10.18 -2.05 -4.53
N LYS A 28 -10.05 -2.46 -5.79
CA LYS A 28 -9.44 -1.64 -6.85
C LYS A 28 -10.22 -0.36 -7.13
N LEU A 29 -11.55 -0.43 -7.19
CA LEU A 29 -12.41 0.75 -7.35
C LEU A 29 -12.27 1.71 -6.17
N ARG A 30 -12.32 1.19 -4.92
CA ARG A 30 -12.11 2.01 -3.72
C ARG A 30 -10.73 2.67 -3.71
N LEU A 31 -9.68 1.96 -4.11
CA LEU A 31 -8.33 2.53 -4.23
C LEU A 31 -8.29 3.65 -5.27
N LYS A 32 -8.92 3.46 -6.43
CA LYS A 32 -9.02 4.48 -7.48
C LYS A 32 -9.71 5.73 -6.97
N ASP A 33 -10.84 5.58 -6.29
CA ASP A 33 -11.59 6.71 -5.71
C ASP A 33 -10.77 7.47 -4.66
N ALA A 34 -10.07 6.74 -3.78
CA ALA A 34 -9.18 7.34 -2.80
C ALA A 34 -8.03 8.13 -3.45
N VAL A 35 -7.41 7.58 -4.50
CA VAL A 35 -6.36 8.27 -5.26
C VAL A 35 -6.88 9.59 -5.85
N PHE A 36 -8.05 9.58 -6.49
CA PHE A 36 -8.65 10.80 -7.04
C PHE A 36 -8.97 11.83 -5.97
N TYR A 37 -9.50 11.40 -4.83
CA TYR A 37 -9.81 12.28 -3.71
C TYR A 37 -8.56 13.00 -3.19
N TYR A 38 -7.49 12.26 -2.91
CA TYR A 38 -6.24 12.85 -2.44
C TYR A 38 -5.55 13.71 -3.49
N GLN A 39 -5.63 13.33 -4.77
CA GLN A 39 -5.14 14.17 -5.85
C GLN A 39 -5.86 15.53 -5.88
N GLY A 40 -7.20 15.53 -5.72
CA GLY A 40 -7.98 16.75 -5.61
C GLY A 40 -7.58 17.61 -4.41
N LEU A 41 -7.37 17.00 -3.24
CA LEU A 41 -6.91 17.72 -2.04
C LEU A 41 -5.52 18.32 -2.24
N LEU A 42 -4.56 17.57 -2.80
CA LEU A 42 -3.21 18.06 -3.05
C LEU A 42 -3.23 19.23 -4.03
N ALA A 43 -4.06 19.16 -5.08
CA ALA A 43 -4.22 20.25 -6.04
C ALA A 43 -4.84 21.51 -5.39
N GLN A 44 -5.87 21.35 -4.56
CA GLN A 44 -6.49 22.47 -3.82
C GLN A 44 -5.52 23.16 -2.85
N ASN A 45 -4.56 22.41 -2.30
CA ASN A 45 -3.53 22.93 -1.41
C ASN A 45 -2.28 23.43 -2.15
N ASN A 46 -2.32 23.53 -3.48
CA ASN A 46 -1.19 23.93 -4.34
C ASN A 46 0.07 23.07 -4.12
N LEU A 47 -0.09 21.83 -3.63
CA LEU A 47 1.02 20.89 -3.39
C LEU A 47 1.39 20.12 -4.66
N ILE A 48 0.44 20.00 -5.59
CA ILE A 48 0.67 19.51 -6.94
C ILE A 48 0.01 20.49 -7.91
N SER A 49 0.68 20.76 -9.02
CA SER A 49 0.06 21.55 -10.09
C SER A 49 -0.87 20.65 -10.90
N SER A 50 -2.06 21.15 -11.22
CA SER A 50 -2.94 20.54 -12.23
C SER A 50 -2.48 20.84 -13.66
N GLU A 51 -1.55 21.79 -13.82
CA GLU A 51 -0.89 22.03 -15.09
C GLU A 51 0.08 20.89 -15.39
N SER A 52 -0.06 20.30 -16.58
CA SER A 52 0.92 19.36 -17.12
C SER A 52 2.31 20.00 -17.02
N SER A 53 3.19 19.42 -16.20
CA SER A 53 4.58 19.84 -16.10
C SER A 53 5.27 19.49 -17.40
N ALA A 54 5.14 20.37 -18.40
CA ALA A 54 5.77 20.24 -19.71
C ALA A 54 7.32 20.23 -19.65
N SER A 55 7.91 20.33 -18.47
CA SER A 55 9.32 20.07 -18.28
C SER A 55 9.58 19.62 -16.85
N ILE A 56 9.72 18.31 -16.66
CA ILE A 56 10.57 17.82 -15.59
C ILE A 56 12.00 18.21 -16.00
N SER A 57 12.76 18.86 -15.11
CA SER A 57 14.14 19.20 -15.46
C SER A 57 14.94 17.91 -15.66
N HIS A 58 15.90 17.93 -16.59
CA HIS A 58 16.81 16.80 -16.81
C HIS A 58 17.48 16.35 -15.49
N GLU A 59 17.75 17.30 -14.60
CA GLU A 59 18.34 17.06 -13.29
C GLU A 59 17.38 16.37 -12.31
N ALA A 60 16.10 16.72 -12.33
CA ALA A 60 15.06 16.02 -11.57
C ALA A 60 14.82 14.59 -12.09
N MET A 61 14.92 14.38 -13.40
CA MET A 61 14.87 13.06 -14.02
C MET A 61 16.03 12.17 -13.57
N LEU A 62 17.28 12.67 -13.63
CA LEU A 62 18.47 11.95 -13.18
C LEU A 62 18.45 11.62 -11.68
N MET A 63 17.92 12.54 -10.85
CA MET A 63 17.70 12.27 -9.43
C MET A 63 16.66 11.17 -9.19
N GLY A 64 15.57 11.17 -9.97
CA GLY A 64 14.58 10.10 -9.94
C GLY A 64 15.19 8.75 -10.31
N GLU A 65 15.96 8.69 -11.39
CA GLU A 65 16.62 7.45 -11.85
C GLU A 65 17.61 6.91 -10.81
N LYS A 66 18.42 7.79 -10.21
CA LYS A 66 19.34 7.41 -9.14
C LYS A 66 18.62 6.86 -7.90
N ASN A 67 17.47 7.45 -7.55
CA ASN A 67 16.66 7.02 -6.40
C ASN A 67 15.86 5.75 -6.68
N PHE A 68 15.52 5.46 -7.93
CA PHE A 68 14.85 4.22 -8.34
C PHE A 68 15.80 3.03 -8.42
N GLN A 69 17.07 3.25 -8.75
CA GLN A 69 18.03 2.16 -8.91
C GLN A 69 18.39 1.47 -7.59
N HIS A 70 18.53 2.23 -6.50
CA HIS A 70 18.91 1.66 -5.20
C HIS A 70 17.86 0.66 -4.64
N PRO A 71 16.54 0.95 -4.66
CA PRO A 71 15.51 -0.03 -4.35
C PRO A 71 15.51 -1.24 -5.28
N LEU A 72 15.78 -1.05 -6.59
CA LEU A 72 15.83 -2.17 -7.55
C LEU A 72 16.98 -3.12 -7.26
N ASP A 73 18.16 -2.58 -6.92
CA ASP A 73 19.33 -3.38 -6.55
C ASP A 73 19.06 -4.17 -5.25
N MET A 74 18.41 -3.56 -4.27
CA MET A 74 17.99 -4.24 -3.04
C MET A 74 16.94 -5.33 -3.29
N LEU A 75 16.01 -5.12 -4.23
CA LEU A 75 15.03 -6.12 -4.63
C LEU A 75 15.70 -7.30 -5.37
N ALA A 76 16.65 -7.02 -6.27
CA ALA A 76 17.38 -8.05 -7.00
C ALA A 76 18.23 -8.92 -6.06
N GLU A 77 18.93 -8.33 -5.10
CA GLU A 77 19.71 -9.05 -4.09
C GLU A 77 18.80 -9.98 -3.24
N LYS A 78 17.63 -9.48 -2.84
CA LYS A 78 16.65 -10.27 -2.07
C LYS A 78 16.03 -11.43 -2.88
N ILE A 79 15.89 -11.28 -4.19
CA ILE A 79 15.44 -12.35 -5.09
C ILE A 79 16.51 -13.43 -5.24
N ILE A 80 17.78 -13.06 -5.43
CA ILE A 80 18.90 -14.01 -5.55
C ILE A 80 19.04 -14.84 -4.27
N VAL A 81 18.98 -14.21 -3.10
CA VAL A 81 19.07 -14.91 -1.81
C VAL A 81 17.88 -15.86 -1.57
N SER A 82 16.71 -15.57 -2.17
CA SER A 82 15.54 -16.46 -2.05
C SER A 82 15.62 -17.67 -3.00
N ASP A 83 16.33 -17.56 -4.12
CA ASP A 83 16.48 -18.63 -5.12
C ASP A 83 17.56 -19.66 -4.73
N GLU A 84 18.65 -19.20 -4.09
CA GLU A 84 19.71 -20.09 -3.57
C GLU A 84 19.29 -20.94 -2.35
N GLY A 85 18.09 -20.72 -1.81
CA GLY A 85 17.54 -21.46 -0.66
C GLY A 85 16.77 -22.75 -1.00
N THR A 86 16.64 -23.13 -2.28
CA THR A 86 15.74 -24.22 -2.70
C THR A 86 16.42 -25.48 -3.26
N TYR A 87 17.70 -25.70 -2.92
CA TYR A 87 18.39 -26.95 -3.22
C TYR A 87 19.03 -27.58 -1.97
N LEU A 88 18.22 -28.10 -1.05
CA LEU A 88 18.56 -29.23 -0.17
C LEU A 88 17.30 -30.03 0.19
#